data_AF-A0A1F5TQ78-F1
#
_entry.id   AF-A0A1F5TQ78-F1
#
_cell.length_a   1.000
_cell.length_b   1.000
_cell.length_c   1.000
_cell.angle_alpha   90.00
_cell.angle_beta   90.00
_cell.angle_gamma   90.00
#
_symmetry.space_group_name_H-M   'P 1'
#
loop_
_entity.id
_entity.type
_entity.pdbx_description
1 polymer ?
#
loop_
_entity_poly.entity_id
_entity_poly.type
_entity_poly.pdbx_seq_one_letter_code
_entity_poly.pdbx_strand_id
1 'polypeptide(L)'
;MNIEAMSKREDLFTEEEIVEEILSNAVKEDRESYKCPGAQAYSIAYGSKKFVLFFQEDEGNFSSFIKNREGLERKEHETSLLYSAAKKLMERLAADQNKTYTYTLRTQNQNIKNWADTKGRKIFQWQTEDEIPDEVYGPLYVFGTQVRVANTEK
;
A
#
# COMPACT_ATOMS: atom_id res chain seq x y z
N MET A 1 -33.48 32.85 14.40
CA MET A 1 -32.01 32.85 14.25
C MET A 1 -31.64 31.40 13.99
N ASN A 2 -31.46 31.02 12.72
CA ASN A 2 -31.24 29.63 12.30
C ASN A 2 -29.76 29.27 12.44
N ILE A 3 -29.44 28.41 13.40
CA ILE A 3 -28.08 27.86 13.61
C ILE A 3 -27.95 26.44 12.99
N GLU A 4 -28.99 25.94 12.30
CA GLU A 4 -29.00 24.58 11.74
C GLU A 4 -28.44 24.45 10.31
N ALA A 5 -27.85 25.51 9.74
CA ALA A 5 -27.34 25.49 8.37
C ALA A 5 -25.80 25.36 8.24
N MET A 6 -25.07 25.11 9.33
CA MET A 6 -23.59 25.08 9.31
C MET A 6 -22.96 23.70 9.58
N SER A 7 -23.73 22.60 9.60
CA SER A 7 -23.22 21.28 10.04
C SER A 7 -23.43 20.12 9.05
N LYS A 8 -23.57 20.39 7.74
CA LYS A 8 -23.72 19.32 6.72
C LYS A 8 -23.00 19.60 5.40
N ARG A 9 -21.78 20.12 5.47
CA ARG A 9 -20.78 19.91 4.42
C ARG A 9 -19.66 19.06 5.01
N GLU A 10 -20.02 17.84 5.43
CA GLU A 10 -19.03 16.78 5.40
C GLU A 10 -18.84 16.46 3.92
N ASP A 11 -17.85 17.12 3.32
CA ASP A 11 -17.44 16.88 1.95
C ASP A 11 -17.14 15.38 1.82
N LEU A 12 -18.03 14.67 1.11
CA LEU A 12 -17.88 13.27 0.78
C LEU A 12 -16.77 13.18 -0.28
N PHE A 13 -15.52 13.20 0.17
CA PHE A 13 -14.40 12.85 -0.69
C PHE A 13 -14.65 11.45 -1.26
N THR A 14 -14.51 11.33 -2.57
CA THR A 14 -14.48 10.05 -3.26
C THR A 14 -13.25 9.25 -2.82
N GLU A 15 -13.29 7.92 -2.95
CA GLU A 15 -12.12 7.08 -2.64
C GLU A 15 -10.88 7.51 -3.43
N GLU A 16 -11.08 7.97 -4.67
CA GLU A 16 -10.03 8.45 -5.55
C GLU A 16 -9.36 9.72 -5.02
N GLU A 17 -10.15 10.69 -4.55
CA GLU A 17 -9.61 11.92 -3.94
C GLU A 17 -8.83 11.61 -2.67
N ILE A 18 -9.31 10.68 -1.85
CA ILE A 18 -8.59 10.23 -0.65
C ILE A 18 -7.27 9.55 -1.04
N VAL A 19 -7.27 8.71 -2.08
CA VAL A 19 -6.06 8.05 -2.58
C VAL A 19 -5.03 9.07 -3.07
N GLU A 20 -5.45 10.10 -3.81
CA GLU A 20 -4.54 11.17 -4.25
C GLU A 20 -4.04 12.03 -3.08
N GLU A 21 -4.87 12.29 -2.06
CA GLU A 21 -4.44 12.96 -0.83
C GLU A 21 -3.36 12.13 -0.12
N ILE A 22 -3.56 10.82 0.05
CA ILE A 22 -2.57 9.90 0.64
C ILE A 22 -1.26 9.95 -0.14
N LEU A 23 -1.32 9.94 -1.47
CA LEU A 23 -0.15 10.00 -2.35
C LEU A 23 0.60 11.32 -2.27
N SER A 24 -0.10 12.44 -2.18
CA SER A 24 0.53 13.77 -2.02
C SER A 24 1.36 13.89 -0.74
N ASN A 25 1.02 13.06 0.26
CA ASN A 25 1.71 12.97 1.55
C ASN A 25 2.77 11.86 1.58
N ALA A 26 3.13 11.26 0.44
CA ALA A 26 4.16 10.25 0.38
C ALA A 26 5.53 10.82 0.76
N VAL A 27 6.23 10.14 1.67
CA VAL A 27 7.55 10.53 2.15
C VAL A 27 8.57 9.51 1.70
N LYS A 28 9.64 9.96 1.05
CA LYS A 28 10.83 9.12 0.84
C LYS A 28 11.59 9.02 2.15
N GLU A 29 11.75 7.82 2.69
CA GLU A 29 12.39 7.58 3.98
C GLU A 29 13.91 7.45 3.81
N ASP A 30 14.66 7.82 4.85
CA ASP A 30 16.10 7.67 4.86
C ASP A 30 16.51 6.18 4.97
N ARG A 31 17.53 5.79 4.21
CA ARG A 31 18.00 4.41 4.03
C ARG A 31 18.44 3.75 5.34
N GLU A 32 18.95 4.53 6.29
CA GLU A 32 19.47 4.01 7.55
C GLU A 32 18.38 3.35 8.43
N SER A 33 17.11 3.70 8.21
CA SER A 33 16.01 3.28 9.09
C SER A 33 15.60 1.81 8.92
N TYR A 34 15.92 1.16 7.80
CA TYR A 34 15.31 -0.13 7.45
C TYR A 34 16.28 -1.28 7.13
N LYS A 35 17.60 -1.08 7.27
CA LYS A 35 18.63 -2.12 7.07
C LYS A 35 18.44 -2.97 5.80
N CYS A 36 17.94 -2.37 4.73
CA CYS A 36 17.78 -3.02 3.42
C CYS A 36 18.73 -2.33 2.43
N PRO A 37 19.97 -2.82 2.26
CA PRO A 37 20.96 -2.19 1.39
C PRO A 37 20.43 -2.10 -0.04
N GLY A 38 20.66 -0.96 -0.70
CA GLY A 38 20.25 -0.74 -2.11
C GLY A 38 18.80 -0.32 -2.29
N ALA A 39 17.87 -0.73 -1.41
CA ALA A 39 16.47 -0.36 -1.53
C ALA A 39 16.23 1.14 -1.28
N GLN A 40 15.25 1.69 -1.98
CA GLN A 40 14.61 2.97 -1.65
C GLN A 40 13.36 2.69 -0.82
N ALA A 41 13.13 3.45 0.24
CA ALA A 41 11.95 3.29 1.09
C ALA A 41 11.02 4.50 0.92
N TYR A 42 9.73 4.24 0.81
CA TYR A 42 8.68 5.25 0.75
C TYR A 42 7.62 4.91 1.79
N SER A 43 7.03 5.93 2.41
CA SER A 43 5.91 5.72 3.31
C SER A 43 4.73 6.63 3.00
N ILE A 44 3.55 6.09 3.25
CA ILE A 44 2.26 6.79 3.18
C ILE A 44 1.46 6.41 4.41
N ALA A 45 0.55 7.27 4.84
CA ALA A 45 -0.19 7.06 6.06
C ALA A 45 -1.62 7.59 5.96
N TYR A 46 -2.56 6.88 6.59
CA TYR A 46 -3.97 7.24 6.62
C TYR A 46 -4.61 6.66 7.87
N GLY A 47 -5.33 7.50 8.60
CA GLY A 47 -5.88 7.19 9.93
C GLY A 47 -4.82 6.60 10.87
N SER A 48 -5.08 5.45 11.46
CA SER A 48 -4.20 4.79 12.42
C SER A 48 -3.13 3.91 11.77
N LYS A 49 -2.90 3.97 10.44
CA LYS A 49 -1.96 3.06 9.75
C LYS A 49 -0.88 3.81 8.97
N LYS A 50 0.30 3.19 8.92
CA LYS A 50 1.43 3.57 8.06
C LYS A 50 1.78 2.38 7.17
N PHE A 51 1.84 2.61 5.88
CA PHE A 51 2.35 1.67 4.89
C PHE A 51 3.76 2.08 4.51
N VAL A 52 4.67 1.11 4.42
CA VAL A 52 6.05 1.33 3.96
C VAL A 52 6.29 0.43 2.76
N LEU A 53 6.65 1.05 1.65
CA LEU A 53 7.07 0.44 0.40
C LEU A 53 8.59 0.39 0.35
N PHE A 54 9.15 -0.76 0.02
CA PHE A 54 10.54 -0.92 -0.36
C PHE A 54 10.62 -1.16 -1.85
N PHE A 55 11.44 -0.38 -2.51
CA PHE A 55 11.70 -0.46 -3.93
C PHE A 55 13.16 -0.86 -4.17
N GLN A 56 13.36 -2.09 -4.64
CA GLN A 56 14.66 -2.63 -5.02
C GLN A 56 14.78 -2.58 -6.54
N GLU A 57 15.28 -1.45 -7.04
CA GLU A 57 15.33 -1.17 -8.48
C GLU A 57 16.12 -2.25 -9.26
N ASP A 58 17.31 -2.62 -8.76
CA ASP A 58 18.18 -3.60 -9.41
C ASP A 58 17.61 -5.03 -9.41
N GLU A 59 16.80 -5.36 -8.40
CA GLU A 59 16.15 -6.68 -8.28
C GLU A 59 14.80 -6.74 -9.02
N GLY A 60 14.31 -5.61 -9.54
CA GLY A 60 13.02 -5.56 -10.21
C GLY A 60 11.86 -5.86 -9.26
N ASN A 61 11.97 -5.50 -7.97
CA ASN A 61 11.02 -5.93 -6.94
C ASN A 61 10.54 -4.78 -6.03
N PHE A 62 9.25 -4.85 -5.69
CA PHE A 62 8.61 -4.11 -4.62
C PHE A 62 8.26 -5.07 -3.48
N SER A 63 8.48 -4.63 -2.25
CA SER A 63 7.96 -5.29 -1.06
C SER A 63 7.41 -4.26 -0.09
N SER A 64 6.63 -4.69 0.91
CA SER A 64 6.00 -3.75 1.82
C SER A 64 5.66 -4.36 3.16
N PHE A 65 5.46 -3.50 4.15
CA PHE A 65 4.67 -3.85 5.34
C PHE A 65 3.72 -2.70 5.71
N ILE A 66 2.71 -3.04 6.50
CA ILE A 66 1.78 -2.08 7.08
C ILE A 66 1.81 -2.24 8.60
N LYS A 67 1.85 -1.11 9.32
CA LYS A 67 1.82 -1.09 10.79
C LYS A 67 0.80 -0.10 11.31
N ASN A 68 0.34 -0.33 12.53
CA ASN A 68 -0.48 0.64 13.25
C ASN A 68 0.41 1.77 13.80
N ARG A 69 -0.17 2.96 13.92
CA ARG A 69 0.39 4.14 14.59
C ARG A 69 -0.40 4.35 15.88
N GLU A 70 0.28 4.38 17.01
CA GLU A 70 -0.35 4.51 18.32
C GLU A 70 -0.96 5.90 18.51
N GLY A 71 -2.08 5.96 19.26
CA GLY A 71 -2.74 7.21 19.61
C GLY A 71 -3.50 7.91 18.49
N LEU A 72 -3.61 7.30 17.30
CA LEU A 72 -4.35 7.87 16.17
C LEU A 72 -5.70 7.17 15.97
N GLU A 73 -6.69 7.97 15.56
CA GLU A 73 -8.04 7.49 15.24
C GLU A 73 -8.04 6.57 14.02
N ARG A 74 -8.87 5.52 14.08
CA ARG A 74 -9.09 4.60 12.97
C ARG A 74 -10.10 5.20 12.00
N LYS A 75 -9.74 5.27 10.74
CA LYS A 75 -10.62 5.60 9.62
C LYS A 75 -11.19 4.35 8.97
N GLU A 76 -12.25 4.54 8.21
CA GLU A 76 -12.82 3.46 7.43
C GLU A 76 -11.88 3.07 6.27
N HIS A 77 -11.83 1.77 5.97
CA HIS A 77 -11.12 1.21 4.81
C HIS A 77 -9.62 1.53 4.69
N GLU A 78 -8.96 1.98 5.77
CA GLU A 78 -7.56 2.45 5.75
C GLU A 78 -6.60 1.52 5.02
N THR A 79 -6.70 0.22 5.27
CA THR A 79 -5.83 -0.76 4.62
C THR A 79 -6.04 -0.72 3.11
N SER A 80 -7.28 -0.83 2.63
CA SER A 80 -7.54 -0.79 1.18
C SER A 80 -7.10 0.53 0.55
N LEU A 81 -7.39 1.67 1.18
CA LEU A 81 -7.01 2.99 0.65
C LEU A 81 -5.47 3.16 0.59
N LEU A 82 -4.75 2.72 1.63
CA LEU A 82 -3.29 2.73 1.63
C LEU A 82 -2.71 1.83 0.55
N TYR A 83 -3.25 0.63 0.36
CA TYR A 83 -2.78 -0.28 -0.68
C TYR A 83 -3.12 0.21 -2.09
N SER A 84 -4.27 0.87 -2.30
CA SER A 84 -4.62 1.54 -3.55
C SER A 84 -3.65 2.68 -3.88
N ALA A 85 -3.36 3.53 -2.90
CA ALA A 85 -2.34 4.57 -3.03
C ALA A 85 -0.95 3.97 -3.30
N ALA A 86 -0.57 2.92 -2.57
CA ALA A 86 0.70 2.23 -2.80
C ALA A 86 0.80 1.66 -4.22
N LYS A 87 -0.27 1.08 -4.78
CA LYS A 87 -0.29 0.58 -6.16
C LYS A 87 0.01 1.70 -7.15
N LYS A 88 -0.67 2.85 -7.03
CA LYS A 88 -0.40 4.02 -7.89
C LYS A 88 1.04 4.53 -7.73
N LEU A 89 1.58 4.55 -6.51
CA LEU A 89 2.98 4.91 -6.28
C LEU A 89 3.92 3.93 -7.00
N MET A 90 3.69 2.62 -6.88
CA MET A 90 4.48 1.60 -7.59
C MET A 90 4.38 1.77 -9.12
N GLU A 91 3.19 2.07 -9.66
CA GLU A 91 2.99 2.31 -11.09
C GLU A 91 3.73 3.56 -11.57
N ARG A 92 3.73 4.65 -10.79
CA ARG A 92 4.52 5.86 -11.08
C ARG A 92 6.02 5.56 -11.10
N LEU A 93 6.53 4.86 -10.08
CA LEU A 93 7.93 4.43 -10.02
C LEU A 93 8.32 3.49 -11.19
N ALA A 94 7.41 2.60 -11.58
CA ALA A 94 7.58 1.72 -12.73
C ALA A 94 7.64 2.49 -14.05
N ALA A 95 6.75 3.48 -14.20
CA ALA A 95 6.67 4.36 -15.36
C ALA A 95 7.91 5.24 -15.52
N ASP A 96 8.41 5.85 -14.43
CA ASP A 96 9.60 6.69 -14.45
C ASP A 96 10.83 5.94 -14.97
N GLN A 97 10.89 4.64 -14.73
CA GLN A 97 11.97 3.75 -15.16
C GLN A 97 11.67 3.02 -16.47
N ASN A 98 10.46 3.18 -17.03
CA ASN A 98 9.94 2.43 -18.17
C ASN A 98 10.18 0.91 -18.04
N LYS A 99 9.96 0.37 -16.83
CA LYS A 99 10.23 -1.03 -16.47
C LYS A 99 9.00 -1.66 -15.82
N THR A 100 8.90 -2.98 -15.95
CA THR A 100 7.94 -3.78 -15.19
C THR A 100 8.61 -4.33 -13.94
N TYR A 101 7.91 -4.32 -12.82
CA TYR A 101 8.40 -4.77 -11.53
C TYR A 101 7.46 -5.82 -10.95
N THR A 102 7.99 -6.71 -10.12
CA THR A 102 7.18 -7.63 -9.32
C THR A 102 6.85 -6.98 -7.99
N TYR A 103 5.60 -7.01 -7.56
CA TYR A 103 5.24 -6.69 -6.19
C TYR A 103 4.95 -7.96 -5.41
N THR A 104 5.64 -8.12 -4.28
CA THR A 104 5.46 -9.25 -3.37
C THR A 104 4.99 -8.78 -2.00
N LEU A 105 3.77 -9.16 -1.63
CA LEU A 105 3.26 -9.04 -0.26
C LEU A 105 3.57 -10.32 0.51
N ARG A 106 4.33 -10.21 1.59
CA ARG A 106 4.61 -11.30 2.53
C ARG A 106 4.00 -10.98 3.88
N THR A 107 3.23 -11.91 4.46
CA THR A 107 2.61 -11.68 5.77
C THR A 107 2.38 -12.97 6.53
N GLN A 108 2.52 -12.90 7.86
CA GLN A 108 2.03 -13.92 8.79
C GLN A 108 0.72 -13.48 9.48
N ASN A 109 0.24 -12.27 9.17
CA ASN A 109 -0.96 -11.72 9.77
C ASN A 109 -2.19 -12.25 9.02
N GLN A 110 -2.98 -13.09 9.70
CA GLN A 110 -4.20 -13.68 9.12
C GLN A 110 -5.19 -12.65 8.59
N ASN A 111 -5.29 -11.47 9.22
CA ASN A 111 -6.19 -10.42 8.73
C ASN A 111 -5.71 -9.82 7.42
N ILE A 112 -4.39 -9.67 7.23
CA ILE A 112 -3.82 -9.20 5.97
C ILE A 112 -3.95 -10.27 4.89
N LYS A 113 -3.76 -11.55 5.23
CA LYS A 113 -4.04 -12.68 4.34
C LYS A 113 -5.49 -12.65 3.85
N ASN A 114 -6.45 -12.62 4.78
CA ASN A 114 -7.89 -12.60 4.45
C ASN A 114 -8.29 -11.33 3.66
N TRP A 115 -7.65 -10.19 3.96
CA TRP A 115 -7.82 -8.98 3.18
C TRP A 115 -7.27 -9.15 1.76
N ALA A 116 -6.07 -9.71 1.61
CA ALA A 116 -5.42 -9.93 0.31
C ALA A 116 -6.29 -10.82 -0.57
N ASP A 117 -6.91 -11.86 0.00
CA ASP A 117 -7.83 -12.78 -0.66
C ASP A 117 -9.16 -12.17 -1.10
N THR A 118 -9.54 -11.01 -0.58
CA THR A 118 -10.86 -10.43 -0.82
C THR A 118 -10.73 -9.05 -1.45
N LYS A 119 -10.49 -8.03 -0.64
CA LYS A 119 -10.37 -6.64 -1.08
C LYS A 119 -9.06 -6.41 -1.83
N GLY A 120 -7.96 -7.05 -1.42
CA GLY A 120 -6.66 -6.94 -2.07
C GLY A 120 -6.64 -7.44 -3.51
N ARG A 121 -7.37 -8.52 -3.84
CA ARG A 121 -7.52 -9.00 -5.22
C ARG A 121 -8.08 -7.95 -6.17
N LYS A 122 -9.00 -7.10 -5.69
CA LYS A 122 -9.57 -6.00 -6.49
C LYS A 122 -8.53 -4.94 -6.85
N ILE A 123 -7.46 -4.83 -6.06
CA ILE A 123 -6.38 -3.86 -6.25
C ILE A 123 -5.26 -4.45 -7.09
N PHE A 124 -4.72 -5.62 -6.71
CA PHE A 124 -3.45 -6.13 -7.28
C PHE A 124 -3.58 -7.30 -8.25
N GLN A 125 -4.76 -7.91 -8.41
CA GLN A 125 -4.97 -9.07 -9.29
C GLN A 125 -3.85 -10.12 -9.14
N TRP A 126 -3.72 -10.70 -7.94
CA TRP A 126 -2.63 -11.62 -7.59
C TRP A 126 -2.48 -12.74 -8.61
N GLN A 127 -1.24 -12.98 -9.03
CA GLN A 127 -0.86 -14.04 -9.98
C GLN A 127 -0.22 -15.23 -9.28
N THR A 128 0.40 -15.00 -8.12
CA THR A 128 1.02 -16.03 -7.30
C THR A 128 0.48 -15.93 -5.89
N GLU A 129 0.16 -17.07 -5.31
CA GLU A 129 -0.37 -17.21 -3.95
C GLU A 129 0.20 -18.49 -3.35
N ASP A 130 1.08 -18.32 -2.37
CA ASP A 130 1.73 -19.43 -1.69
C ASP A 130 1.52 -19.34 -0.18
N GLU A 131 1.43 -20.50 0.45
CA GLU A 131 1.48 -20.66 1.90
C GLU A 131 2.71 -21.50 2.23
N ILE A 132 3.67 -20.91 2.92
CA ILE A 132 4.91 -21.56 3.34
C ILE A 132 4.75 -21.92 4.82
N PRO A 133 4.65 -23.22 5.18
CA PRO A 133 4.58 -23.63 6.57
C PRO A 133 5.86 -23.22 7.31
N ASP A 134 5.70 -22.67 8.51
CA ASP A 134 6.81 -22.38 9.43
C ASP A 134 6.41 -22.85 10.83
N GLU A 135 7.16 -23.80 11.37
CA GLU A 135 6.86 -24.45 12.65
C GLU A 135 7.06 -23.53 13.86
N VAL A 136 7.84 -22.46 13.71
CA VAL A 136 8.23 -21.57 14.82
C VAL A 136 7.34 -20.35 14.88
N TYR A 137 7.06 -19.73 13.74
CA TYR A 137 6.37 -18.44 13.65
C TYR A 137 4.97 -18.53 13.03
N GLY A 138 4.56 -19.72 12.57
CA GLY A 138 3.32 -19.93 11.84
C GLY A 138 3.44 -19.59 10.35
N PRO A 139 2.46 -20.00 9.53
CA PRO A 139 2.56 -19.95 8.07
C PRO A 139 2.83 -18.54 7.55
N LEU A 140 3.76 -18.46 6.59
CA LEU A 140 4.02 -17.26 5.81
C LEU A 140 3.20 -17.30 4.53
N TYR A 141 2.32 -16.31 4.37
CA TYR A 141 1.52 -16.13 3.17
C TYR A 141 2.23 -15.17 2.20
N VAL A 142 2.31 -15.55 0.93
CA VAL A 142 2.99 -14.79 -0.12
C VAL A 142 2.02 -14.53 -1.27
N PHE A 143 1.87 -13.25 -1.65
CA PHE A 143 1.07 -12.82 -2.79
C PHE A 143 1.96 -12.05 -3.76
N GLY A 144 1.93 -12.43 -5.04
CA GLY A 144 2.74 -11.83 -6.10
C GLY A 144 1.89 -11.25 -7.22
N THR A 145 2.29 -10.09 -7.77
CA THR A 145 1.72 -9.54 -9.01
C THR A 145 2.76 -8.75 -9.79
N GLN A 146 2.47 -8.46 -11.06
CA GLN A 146 3.28 -7.58 -11.90
C GLN A 146 2.72 -6.16 -11.85
N VAL A 147 3.57 -5.20 -11.52
CA VAL A 147 3.28 -3.77 -11.64
C VAL A 147 3.91 -3.25 -12.92
N ARG A 148 3.08 -2.70 -13.80
CA ARG A 148 3.47 -2.20 -15.11
C ARG A 148 3.24 -0.70 -15.17
N VAL A 149 3.84 -0.08 -16.18
CA VAL A 149 3.48 1.27 -16.59
C VAL A 149 1.98 1.30 -16.86
N ALA A 150 1.24 2.15 -16.15
CA ALA A 150 -0.15 2.38 -16.49
C ALA A 150 -0.18 2.86 -17.94
N ASN A 151 -0.88 2.14 -18.83
CA ASN A 151 -1.13 2.64 -20.18
C ASN A 151 -1.95 3.92 -20.03
N THR A 152 -1.27 5.06 -20.02
CA THR A 152 -1.93 6.34 -20.27
C THR A 152 -2.35 6.27 -21.72
N GLU A 153 -3.61 5.89 -21.94
CA GLU A 153 -4.29 6.16 -23.21
C GLU A 153 -4.10 7.66 -23.48
N LYS A 154 -3.33 7.95 -24.53
CA LYS A 154 -3.04 9.31 -25.00
C LYS A 154 -4.22 9.89 -25.75
#